data_AF-A0A8B7BBJ7-F1
#
_entry.id   AF-A0A8B7BBJ7-F1
#
_cell.length_a   1.000
_cell.length_b   1.000
_cell.length_c   1.000
_cell.angle_alpha   90.00
_cell.angle_beta   90.00
_cell.angle_gamma   90.00
#
_symmetry.space_group_name_H-M   'P 1'
#
loop_
_entity.id
_entity.type
_entity.pdbx_description
1 polymer ?
#
loop_
_entity_poly.entity_id
_entity_poly.type
_entity_poly.pdbx_seq_one_letter_code
_entity_poly.pdbx_strand_id
1 'polypeptide(L)'
;VSVPLLKTLDQMLANGCFDVFALEEDHPFAVKLLTLCKEEMKKSKDIQKLRSSIAVFCGMIRFPGEVRKSVLLQLLLLLCHPFPV
;
A
#
# COMPACT_ATOMS: atom_id res chain seq x y z
N VAL A 1 -0.60 -12.03 11.63
CA VAL A 1 -0.10 -11.00 12.57
C VAL A 1 0.01 -9.61 11.94
N SER A 2 0.16 -9.48 10.62
CA SER A 2 0.33 -8.17 9.95
C SER A 2 -0.94 -7.34 9.75
N VAL A 3 -2.14 -7.92 9.86
CA VAL A 3 -3.41 -7.20 9.64
C VAL A 3 -3.56 -5.97 10.56
N PRO A 4 -3.33 -6.04 11.89
CA PRO A 4 -3.36 -4.85 12.75
C PRO A 4 -2.34 -3.79 12.34
N LEU A 5 -1.11 -4.19 11.98
CA LEU A 5 -0.07 -3.26 11.53
C LEU A 5 -0.48 -2.53 10.25
N LEU A 6 -1.05 -3.25 9.27
CA LEU A 6 -1.55 -2.66 8.02
C LEU A 6 -2.68 -1.67 8.29
N LYS A 7 -3.59 -1.97 9.22
CA LYS A 7 -4.65 -1.05 9.63
C LYS A 7 -4.10 0.22 10.30
N THR A 8 -3.09 0.08 11.17
CA THR A 8 -2.43 1.25 11.76
C THR A 8 -1.72 2.08 10.70
N LEU A 9 -1.04 1.44 9.75
CA LEU A 9 -0.37 2.12 8.65
C LEU A 9 -1.37 2.90 7.76
N ASP A 10 -2.51 2.29 7.44
CA ASP A 10 -3.61 2.94 6.74
C ASP A 10 -4.09 4.20 7.48
N GLN A 11 -4.31 4.11 8.80
CA GLN A 11 -4.68 5.26 9.62
C GLN A 11 -3.62 6.36 9.62
N MET A 12 -2.33 6.02 9.69
CA MET A 12 -1.24 7.00 9.63
C MET A 12 -1.18 7.70 8.26
N LEU A 13 -1.40 6.95 7.16
CA LEU A 13 -1.49 7.51 5.81
C LEU A 13 -2.71 8.42 5.65
N ALA A 14 -3.87 8.01 6.17
CA ALA A 14 -5.11 8.80 6.12
C ALA A 14 -5.00 10.10 6.93
N ASN A 15 -4.34 10.07 8.08
CA ASN A 15 -4.13 11.23 8.94
C ASN A 15 -2.98 12.15 8.47
N GLY A 16 -2.35 11.84 7.32
CA GLY A 16 -1.29 12.68 6.75
C GLY A 16 0.02 12.66 7.53
N CYS A 17 0.26 11.64 8.37
CA CYS A 17 1.48 11.53 9.17
C CYS A 17 2.76 11.45 8.31
N PHE A 18 2.63 11.13 7.02
CA PHE A 18 3.73 10.95 6.08
C PHE A 18 3.77 12.02 4.97
N ASP A 19 3.00 13.11 5.09
CA ASP A 19 2.88 14.13 4.04
C ASP A 19 4.20 14.82 3.75
N VAL A 20 5.06 14.95 4.76
CA VAL A 20 6.43 15.48 4.61
C VAL A 20 7.24 14.65 3.61
N PHE A 21 7.02 13.34 3.55
CA PHE A 21 7.70 12.44 2.62
C PHE A 21 7.06 12.42 1.22
N ALA A 22 5.92 13.08 1.04
CA ALA A 22 5.27 13.25 -0.26
C ALA A 22 5.66 14.58 -0.96
N LEU A 23 6.53 15.39 -0.32
CA LEU A 23 7.06 16.63 -0.90
C LEU A 23 8.13 16.38 -1.98
N GLU A 24 8.79 15.23 -1.93
CA GLU A 24 9.82 14.81 -2.89
C GLU A 24 9.31 13.62 -3.72
N GLU A 25 9.63 13.62 -5.02
CA GLU A 25 9.35 12.47 -5.88
C GLU A 25 10.21 11.27 -5.49
N ASP A 26 9.59 10.09 -5.45
CA ASP A 26 10.27 8.82 -5.19
C ASP A 26 11.13 8.80 -3.91
N HIS A 27 10.65 9.50 -2.86
CA HIS A 27 11.33 9.55 -1.58
C HIS A 27 11.63 8.11 -1.06
N PRO A 28 12.85 7.82 -0.55
CA PRO A 28 13.27 6.47 -0.18
C PRO A 28 12.33 5.76 0.80
N PHE A 29 11.69 6.51 1.70
CA PHE A 29 10.66 6.00 2.59
C PHE A 29 9.48 5.38 1.83
N ALA A 30 8.91 6.11 0.87
CA ALA A 30 7.74 5.68 0.11
C ALA A 30 8.06 4.45 -0.76
N VAL A 31 9.23 4.44 -1.40
CA VAL A 31 9.74 3.30 -2.18
C VAL A 31 9.95 2.05 -1.30
N LYS A 32 10.56 2.23 -0.13
CA LYS A 32 10.78 1.12 0.83
C LYS A 32 9.47 0.60 1.39
N LEU A 33 8.53 1.49 1.74
CA LEU A 33 7.21 1.12 2.23
C LEU A 33 6.45 0.30 1.19
N LEU A 34 6.47 0.71 -0.08
CA LEU A 34 5.83 0.00 -1.18
C LEU A 34 6.39 -1.40 -1.35
N THR A 35 7.72 -1.53 -1.33
CA THR A 35 8.43 -2.80 -1.44
C THR A 35 8.04 -3.75 -0.31
N LEU A 36 8.03 -3.26 0.94
CA LEU A 36 7.65 -4.06 2.10
C LEU A 36 6.18 -4.50 2.04
N CYS A 37 5.26 -3.61 1.64
CA CYS A 37 3.84 -3.95 1.49
C CYS A 37 3.63 -5.01 0.39
N LYS A 38 4.36 -4.91 -0.74
CA LYS A 38 4.32 -5.91 -1.81
C LYS A 38 4.83 -7.28 -1.35
N GLU A 39 5.95 -7.33 -0.64
CA GLU A 39 6.49 -8.60 -0.12
C GLU A 39 5.58 -9.21 0.96
N GLU A 40 4.99 -8.38 1.82
CA GLU A 40 4.02 -8.85 2.82
C GLU A 40 2.78 -9.48 2.15
N MET A 41 2.35 -8.94 1.02
CA MET A 41 1.23 -9.48 0.24
C MET A 41 1.57 -10.72 -0.59
N LYS A 42 2.84 -10.89 -0.95
CA LYS A 42 3.30 -11.97 -1.82
C LYS A 42 2.92 -13.32 -1.22
N LYS A 43 2.17 -14.12 -1.98
CA LYS A 43 1.65 -15.45 -1.60
C LYS A 43 0.61 -15.47 -0.47
N SER A 44 0.10 -14.31 -0.03
CA SER A 44 -0.96 -14.27 0.98
C SER A 44 -2.33 -14.65 0.38
N LYS A 45 -3.00 -15.66 0.95
CA LYS A 45 -4.40 -16.01 0.64
C LYS A 45 -5.40 -15.42 1.65
N ASP A 46 -4.89 -14.70 2.67
CA ASP A 46 -5.72 -14.10 3.69
C ASP A 46 -6.44 -12.85 3.15
N ILE A 47 -7.77 -12.94 3.15
CA ILE A 47 -8.72 -11.93 2.66
C ILE A 47 -8.61 -10.63 3.45
N GLN A 48 -8.52 -10.74 4.77
CA GLN A 48 -8.45 -9.57 5.65
C GLN A 48 -7.14 -8.84 5.43
N LYS A 49 -6.06 -9.58 5.18
CA LYS A 49 -4.76 -9.02 4.83
C LYS A 49 -4.76 -8.36 3.46
N LEU A 50 -5.41 -8.96 2.45
CA LEU A 50 -5.59 -8.34 1.14
C LEU A 50 -6.36 -7.01 1.24
N ARG A 51 -7.52 -7.01 1.92
CA ARG A 51 -8.33 -5.80 2.12
C ARG A 51 -7.56 -4.70 2.87
N SER A 52 -6.85 -5.07 3.94
CA SER A 52 -6.06 -4.10 4.71
C SER A 52 -4.90 -3.53 3.89
N SER A 53 -4.30 -4.33 3.02
CA SER A 53 -3.22 -3.86 2.14
C SER A 53 -3.73 -2.97 1.00
N ILE A 54 -4.94 -3.23 0.48
CA ILE A 54 -5.62 -2.34 -0.48
C ILE A 54 -5.81 -0.96 0.14
N ALA A 55 -6.26 -0.87 1.39
CA ALA A 55 -6.43 0.41 2.09
C ALA A 55 -5.09 1.19 2.17
N VAL A 56 -4.01 0.50 2.59
CA VAL A 56 -2.66 1.08 2.59
C VAL A 56 -2.25 1.56 1.20
N PHE A 57 -2.42 0.75 0.15
CA PHE A 57 -2.10 1.17 -1.22
C PHE A 57 -2.92 2.39 -1.67
N CYS A 58 -4.20 2.46 -1.34
CA CYS A 58 -5.00 3.67 -1.58
C CYS A 58 -4.39 4.90 -0.89
N GLY A 59 -3.97 4.77 0.37
CA GLY A 59 -3.28 5.84 1.10
C GLY A 59 -1.93 6.25 0.47
N MET A 60 -1.23 5.33 -0.18
CA MET A 60 0.05 5.59 -0.85
C MET A 60 -0.08 6.33 -2.18
N ILE A 61 -1.28 6.49 -2.75
CA ILE A 61 -1.49 7.23 -4.02
C ILE A 61 -1.00 8.70 -3.89
N ARG A 62 -0.99 9.25 -2.67
CA ARG A 62 -0.55 10.62 -2.40
C ARG A 62 0.94 10.85 -2.70
N PHE A 63 1.79 9.84 -2.61
CA PHE A 63 3.21 9.97 -2.96
C PHE A 63 3.37 10.21 -4.48
N PRO A 64 4.13 11.22 -4.92
CA PRO A 64 4.39 11.46 -6.34
C PRO A 64 5.48 10.52 -6.91
N GLY A 65 5.64 10.53 -8.23
CA GLY A 65 6.66 9.73 -8.94
C GLY A 65 6.25 8.30 -9.31
N GLU A 66 7.24 7.42 -9.43
CA GLU A 66 7.09 6.01 -9.77
C GLU A 66 6.35 5.20 -8.69
N VAL A 67 6.41 5.64 -7.43
CA VAL A 67 5.61 5.05 -6.33
C VAL A 67 4.13 5.04 -6.69
N ARG A 68 3.58 6.17 -7.18
CA ARG A 68 2.16 6.27 -7.57
C ARG A 68 1.80 5.30 -8.67
N LYS A 69 2.59 5.28 -9.75
CA LYS A 69 2.36 4.39 -10.90
C LYS A 69 2.38 2.93 -10.50
N SER A 70 3.36 2.56 -9.66
CA SER A 70 3.53 1.21 -9.16
C SER A 70 2.40 0.77 -8.22
N VAL A 71 1.89 1.68 -7.39
CA VAL A 71 0.73 1.45 -6.51
C VAL A 71 -0.54 1.26 -7.33
N LEU A 72 -0.78 2.11 -8.32
CA LEU A 72 -1.95 2.00 -9.20
C LEU A 72 -1.95 0.69 -9.99
N LEU A 73 -0.79 0.28 -10.52
CA LEU A 73 -0.64 -1.02 -11.18
C LEU A 73 -0.94 -2.18 -10.20
N GLN A 74 -0.46 -2.10 -8.97
CA GLN A 74 -0.72 -3.12 -7.95
C GLN A 74 -2.21 -3.21 -7.58
N LEU A 75 -2.90 -2.07 -7.49
CA LEU A 75 -4.34 -2.01 -7.27
C LEU A 75 -5.12 -2.63 -8.43
N LEU A 76 -4.74 -2.35 -9.68
CA LEU A 76 -5.33 -2.98 -10.87
C LEU A 76 -5.16 -4.50 -10.85
N LEU A 77 -3.96 -5.00 -10.53
CA LEU A 77 -3.71 -6.44 -10.38
C LEU A 77 -4.58 -7.07 -9.28
N LEU A 78 -4.84 -6.34 -8.20
CA LEU A 78 -5.71 -6.81 -7.11
C LEU A 78 -7.19 -6.83 -7.50
N LEU A 79 -7.65 -5.94 -8.37
CA LEU A 79 -8.99 -5.99 -8.93
C LEU A 79 -9.19 -7.22 -9.82
N CYS A 80 -8.15 -7.66 -10.51
CA CYS A 80 -8.14 -8.91 -11.29
C CYS A 80 -7.88 -10.17 -10.45
N HIS A 81 -7.68 -10.03 -9.13
CA HIS A 81 -7.50 -11.19 -8.28
C HIS A 81 -8.82 -11.99 -8.28
N PRO A 82 -8.78 -13.34 -8.31
CA PRO A 82 -9.96 -14.21 -8.28
C PRO A 82 -10.71 -14.17 -6.93
N PHE A 83 -10.71 -13.03 -6.24
CA PHE A 83 -11.36 -12.86 -4.96
C PHE A 83 -12.79 -12.29 -5.13
N PRO A 84 -13.86 -12.88 -4.55
CA PRO A 84 -13.97 -14.15 -3.84
C PRO A 84 -14.67 -15.20 -4.74
N VAL A 85 -13.91 -16.11 -5.37
CA VAL A 85 -14.45 -17.41 -5.79
C VAL A 85 -14.00 -18.52 -4.85
#